data_AF-A0A848KR06-F1
#
_entry.id   AF-A0A848KR06-F1
#
_cell.length_a   1.000
_cell.length_b   1.000
_cell.length_c   1.000
_cell.angle_alpha   90.00
_cell.angle_beta   90.00
_cell.angle_gamma   90.00
#
_symmetry.space_group_name_H-M   'P 1'
#
loop_
_entity.id
_entity.type
_entity.pdbx_description
1 polymer ?
#
loop_
_entity_poly.entity_id
_entity_poly.type
_entity_poly.pdbx_seq_one_letter_code
_entity_poly.pdbx_strand_id
1 'polypeptide(L)'
;MGDYIRVPKQHMIRLGQDLQNVKTQLDAENAAGTTVTGYDHRHGAKVESSEDAFQGAWKTSIKMLSEAIGDLGKVAEAIGNGAEAIDSQLADAANKAAGNLSQFNFHI
;
A
#
# COMPACT_ATOMS: atom_id res chain seq x y z
N MET A 1 -22.64 -14.82 19.93
CA MET A 1 -21.79 -15.52 18.94
C MET A 1 -21.10 -14.42 18.15
N GLY A 2 -19.80 -14.24 18.36
CA GLY A 2 -19.05 -13.13 17.78
C GLY A 2 -18.82 -13.38 16.29
N ASP A 3 -19.12 -12.37 15.48
CA ASP A 3 -18.91 -12.39 14.04
C ASP A 3 -17.40 -12.54 13.79
N TYR A 4 -16.97 -13.71 13.28
CA TYR A 4 -15.57 -13.92 12.95
C TYR A 4 -15.27 -13.09 11.70
N ILE A 5 -14.64 -11.93 11.88
CA ILE A 5 -14.15 -11.11 10.78
C ILE A 5 -13.21 -11.99 9.94
N ARG A 6 -13.69 -12.42 8.77
CA ARG A 6 -12.87 -13.13 7.79
C ARG A 6 -12.08 -12.08 7.03
N VAL A 7 -10.81 -11.93 7.38
CA VAL A 7 -9.89 -11.05 6.65
C VAL A 7 -9.60 -11.69 5.28
N PRO A 8 -9.85 -11.00 4.15
CA PRO A 8 -9.52 -11.52 2.84
C PRO A 8 -8.01 -11.38 2.58
N LYS A 9 -7.19 -12.21 3.25
CA LYS A 9 -5.72 -12.10 3.35
C LYS A 9 -5.04 -11.81 2.02
N GLN A 10 -5.31 -12.66 1.03
CA GLN A 10 -4.77 -12.58 -0.32
C GLN A 10 -5.21 -11.32 -1.07
N HIS A 11 -6.40 -10.79 -0.78
CA HIS A 11 -6.84 -9.51 -1.31
C HIS A 11 -6.11 -8.35 -0.63
N MET A 12 -5.91 -8.41 0.69
CA MET A 12 -5.24 -7.34 1.44
C MET A 12 -3.76 -7.20 1.04
N ILE A 13 -3.06 -8.32 0.84
CA ILE A 13 -1.69 -8.34 0.31
C ILE A 13 -1.66 -7.73 -1.10
N ARG A 14 -2.54 -8.17 -2.00
CA ARG A 14 -2.63 -7.62 -3.36
C ARG A 14 -2.93 -6.13 -3.38
N LEU A 15 -3.90 -5.69 -2.57
CA LEU A 15 -4.22 -4.27 -2.43
C LEU A 15 -2.99 -3.47 -1.97
N GLY A 16 -2.22 -4.00 -1.02
CA GLY A 16 -0.97 -3.37 -0.58
C GLY A 16 0.03 -3.19 -1.71
N GLN A 17 0.24 -4.24 -2.51
CA GLN A 17 1.12 -4.23 -3.68
C GLN A 17 0.63 -3.26 -4.77
N ASP A 18 -0.67 -3.26 -5.06
CA ASP A 18 -1.27 -2.37 -6.06
C ASP A 18 -1.12 -0.90 -5.66
N LEU A 19 -1.34 -0.57 -4.37
CA LEU A 19 -1.12 0.78 -3.85
C LEU A 19 0.35 1.19 -3.93
N GLN A 20 1.29 0.28 -3.68
CA GLN A 20 2.72 0.56 -3.88
C GLN A 20 3.08 0.82 -5.35
N ASN A 21 2.45 0.12 -6.28
CA ASN A 21 2.65 0.39 -7.70
C ASN A 21 2.11 1.78 -8.09
N VAL A 22 0.93 2.15 -7.58
CA VAL A 22 0.36 3.50 -7.80
C VAL A 22 1.27 4.58 -7.22
N LYS A 23 1.81 4.35 -6.02
CA LYS A 23 2.82 5.25 -5.42
C LYS A 23 4.01 5.45 -6.35
N THR A 24 4.59 4.36 -6.86
CA THR A 24 5.73 4.43 -7.78
C THR A 24 5.40 5.19 -9.06
N GLN A 25 4.19 5.00 -9.61
CA GLN A 25 3.74 5.75 -10.79
C GLN A 25 3.62 7.25 -10.49
N LEU A 26 3.01 7.62 -9.36
CA LEU A 26 2.90 9.03 -8.94
C LEU A 26 4.26 9.70 -8.75
N ASP A 27 5.21 9.00 -8.13
CA ASP A 27 6.57 9.51 -7.96
C ASP A 27 7.28 9.73 -9.32
N ALA A 28 7.06 8.83 -10.28
CA ALA A 28 7.61 8.95 -11.62
C ALA A 28 7.01 10.13 -12.40
N GLU A 29 5.68 10.29 -12.37
CA GLU A 29 4.99 11.43 -12.98
C GLU A 29 5.44 12.77 -12.36
N ASN A 30 5.65 12.79 -11.04
CA ASN A 30 6.17 13.97 -10.36
C ASN A 30 7.58 14.35 -10.83
N ALA A 31 8.41 13.35 -11.13
CA ALA A 31 9.76 13.56 -11.65
C ALA A 31 9.76 13.99 -13.13
N ALA A 32 8.80 13.53 -13.92
CA ALA A 32 8.67 13.84 -15.34
C ALA A 32 8.11 15.24 -15.62
N GLY A 33 7.31 15.79 -14.69
CA GLY A 33 6.76 17.15 -14.75
C GLY A 33 7.84 18.22 -14.71
N THR A 34 8.47 18.49 -15.86
CA THR A 34 9.54 19.48 -16.03
C THR A 34 9.19 20.50 -17.12
N THR A 35 9.20 21.76 -16.68
CA THR A 35 9.39 23.04 -17.37
C THR A 35 8.86 23.19 -18.80
N VAL A 36 7.84 24.03 -18.96
CA VAL A 36 7.49 24.66 -20.23
C VAL A 36 8.50 25.77 -20.52
N THR A 37 9.08 25.76 -21.72
CA THR A 37 10.00 26.82 -22.17
C THR A 37 9.38 27.59 -23.34
N GLY A 38 9.82 28.84 -23.56
CA GLY A 38 9.45 29.61 -24.75
C GLY A 38 8.49 30.80 -24.55
N TYR A 39 8.46 31.41 -23.36
CA TYR A 39 7.57 32.55 -23.11
C TYR A 39 7.97 33.83 -23.88
N ASP A 40 6.96 34.51 -24.48
CA ASP A 40 7.11 35.87 -25.06
C ASP A 40 7.48 36.88 -23.96
N HIS A 41 8.45 37.76 -24.23
CA HIS A 41 8.92 38.81 -23.33
C HIS A 41 7.83 39.75 -22.79
N ARG A 42 6.68 39.90 -23.46
CA ARG A 42 5.59 40.80 -23.03
C ARG A 42 4.68 40.22 -21.95
N HIS A 43 4.49 38.90 -21.92
CA HIS A 43 3.63 38.22 -20.95
C HIS A 43 4.39 37.17 -20.13
N GLY A 44 5.64 36.89 -20.50
CA GLY A 44 6.41 35.76 -20.02
C GLY A 44 6.66 35.79 -18.53
N ALA A 45 6.95 36.95 -17.94
CA ALA A 45 7.15 37.05 -16.50
C ALA A 45 5.92 36.63 -15.68
N LYS A 46 4.70 36.94 -16.15
CA LYS A 46 3.45 36.55 -15.46
C LYS A 46 3.14 35.06 -15.67
N VAL A 47 3.41 34.55 -16.87
CA VAL A 47 3.16 33.15 -17.21
C VAL A 47 4.18 32.24 -16.50
N GLU A 48 5.45 32.60 -16.50
CA GLU A 48 6.54 31.95 -15.77
C GLU A 48 6.23 31.89 -14.26
N SER A 49 5.87 33.03 -13.65
CA SER A 49 5.45 33.07 -12.23
C SER A 49 4.26 32.15 -11.92
N SER A 50 3.28 32.08 -12.82
CA SER A 50 2.08 31.25 -12.62
C SER A 50 2.41 29.77 -12.81
N GLU A 51 3.28 29.46 -13.76
CA GLU A 51 3.78 28.10 -13.98
C GLU A 51 4.61 27.62 -12.79
N ASP A 52 5.55 28.42 -12.28
CA ASP A 52 6.37 28.07 -11.12
C ASP A 52 5.48 27.79 -9.89
N ALA A 53 4.47 28.63 -9.66
CA ALA A 53 3.52 28.43 -8.58
C ALA A 53 2.71 27.13 -8.78
N PHE A 54 2.26 26.86 -10.00
CA PHE A 54 1.55 25.62 -10.32
C PHE A 54 2.45 24.39 -10.14
N GLN A 55 3.68 24.39 -10.67
CA GLN A 55 4.63 23.31 -10.54
C GLN A 55 4.99 23.03 -9.07
N GLY A 56 5.17 24.08 -8.27
CA GLY A 56 5.43 23.96 -6.83
C GLY A 56 4.26 23.32 -6.08
N ALA A 57 3.03 23.78 -6.37
CA ALA A 57 1.81 23.22 -5.80
C ALA A 57 1.58 21.76 -6.25
N TRP A 58 1.82 21.45 -7.52
CA TRP A 58 1.76 20.11 -8.09
C TRP A 58 2.72 19.16 -7.39
N LYS A 59 4.00 19.53 -7.31
CA LYS A 59 5.05 18.70 -6.68
C LYS A 59 4.73 18.37 -5.23
N THR A 60 4.26 19.38 -4.49
CA THR A 60 3.84 19.19 -3.10
C THR A 60 2.65 18.25 -2.99
N SER A 61 1.62 18.47 -3.81
CA SER A 61 0.38 17.68 -3.77
C SER A 61 0.60 16.22 -4.14
N ILE A 62 1.36 15.95 -5.21
CA ILE A 62 1.67 14.59 -5.64
C ILE A 62 2.53 13.87 -4.61
N LYS A 63 3.51 14.54 -4.00
CA LYS A 63 4.31 13.97 -2.93
C LYS A 63 3.43 13.54 -1.74
N MET A 64 2.56 14.41 -1.26
CA MET A 64 1.66 14.10 -0.14
C MET A 64 0.72 12.94 -0.47
N LEU A 65 0.18 12.92 -1.70
CA LEU A 65 -0.68 11.84 -2.16
C LEU A 65 0.06 10.50 -2.25
N SER A 66 1.27 10.51 -2.81
CA SER A 66 2.15 9.34 -2.92
C SER A 66 2.48 8.75 -1.53
N GLU A 67 2.85 9.60 -0.57
CA GLU A 67 3.11 9.18 0.80
C GLU A 67 1.88 8.52 1.45
N ALA A 68 0.71 9.16 1.34
CA ALA A 68 -0.53 8.64 1.92
C ALA A 68 -0.97 7.30 1.30
N ILE A 69 -0.89 7.18 -0.04
CA ILE A 69 -1.16 5.92 -0.75
C ILE A 69 -0.18 4.84 -0.31
N GLY A 70 1.10 5.20 -0.15
CA GLY A 70 2.12 4.25 0.25
C GLY A 70 1.90 3.69 1.65
N ASP A 71 1.50 4.55 2.59
CA ASP A 71 1.21 4.12 3.96
C ASP A 71 -0.05 3.26 4.03
N LEU A 72 -1.08 3.58 3.24
CA LEU A 72 -2.25 2.70 3.08
C LEU A 72 -1.86 1.33 2.53
N GLY A 73 -0.95 1.30 1.54
CA GLY A 73 -0.44 0.06 0.97
C GLY A 73 0.25 -0.83 2.01
N LYS A 74 1.15 -0.26 2.81
CA LYS A 74 1.84 -0.98 3.91
C LYS A 74 0.86 -1.52 4.94
N VAL A 75 -0.14 -0.73 5.32
CA VAL A 75 -1.16 -1.17 6.30
C VAL A 75 -1.98 -2.32 5.73
N ALA A 76 -2.40 -2.24 4.47
CA ALA A 76 -3.15 -3.32 3.82
C ALA A 76 -2.35 -4.62 3.79
N GLU A 77 -1.08 -4.55 3.38
CA GLU A 77 -0.20 -5.71 3.36
C GLU A 77 0.04 -6.29 4.76
N ALA A 78 0.26 -5.45 5.77
CA ALA A 78 0.43 -5.87 7.15
C ALA A 78 -0.79 -6.62 7.70
N ILE A 79 -2.01 -6.15 7.38
CA ILE A 79 -3.25 -6.84 7.75
C ILE A 79 -3.32 -8.23 7.11
N GLY A 80 -3.00 -8.32 5.81
CA GLY A 80 -3.03 -9.58 5.08
C GLY A 80 -2.01 -10.60 5.62
N ASN A 81 -0.77 -10.16 5.81
CA ASN A 81 0.31 -10.98 6.36
C ASN A 81 0.04 -11.40 7.81
N GLY A 82 -0.48 -10.49 8.64
CA GLY A 82 -0.82 -10.78 10.03
C GLY A 82 -1.92 -11.84 10.14
N ALA A 83 -2.96 -11.74 9.31
CA ALA A 83 -4.00 -12.76 9.26
C ALA A 83 -3.48 -14.12 8.75
N GLU A 84 -2.52 -14.12 7.82
CA GLU A 84 -1.91 -15.37 7.35
C GLU A 84 -1.07 -16.05 8.43
N ALA A 85 -0.31 -15.27 9.19
CA ALA A 85 0.47 -15.77 10.31
C ALA A 85 -0.42 -16.38 11.41
N ILE A 86 -1.54 -15.73 11.75
CA ILE A 86 -2.50 -16.25 12.73
C ILE A 86 -3.08 -17.60 12.27
N ASP A 87 -3.53 -17.68 11.01
CA ASP A 87 -4.09 -18.93 10.47
C ASP A 87 -3.06 -20.08 10.48
N SER A 88 -1.79 -19.79 10.15
CA SER A 88 -0.71 -20.78 10.22
C SER A 88 -0.46 -21.27 11.64
N GLN A 89 -0.40 -20.36 12.62
CA GLN A 89 -0.21 -20.71 14.03
C GLN A 89 -1.38 -21.56 14.56
N LEU A 90 -2.60 -21.24 14.15
CA LEU A 90 -3.79 -21.98 14.55
C LEU A 90 -3.80 -23.39 13.94
N ALA A 91 -3.43 -23.52 12.67
CA ALA A 91 -3.29 -24.81 11.99
C ALA A 91 -2.22 -25.69 12.66
N ASP A 92 -1.06 -25.12 13.00
CA ASP A 92 0.01 -25.83 13.70
C ASP A 92 -0.42 -26.30 15.09
N ALA A 93 -1.12 -25.45 15.85
CA ALA A 93 -1.66 -25.81 17.16
C ALA A 93 -2.69 -26.95 17.04
N ALA A 94 -3.58 -26.88 16.06
CA ALA A 94 -4.58 -27.92 15.80
C ALA A 94 -3.93 -29.26 15.40
N ASN A 95 -2.92 -29.22 14.52
CA ASN A 95 -2.19 -30.42 14.11
C ASN A 95 -1.45 -31.08 15.29
N LYS A 96 -0.83 -30.29 16.17
CA LYS A 96 -0.21 -30.79 17.40
C LYS A 96 -1.23 -31.44 18.33
N ALA A 97 -2.38 -30.81 18.53
CA ALA A 97 -3.44 -31.36 19.36
C ALA A 97 -3.99 -32.68 18.79
N ALA A 98 -4.20 -32.76 17.47
CA ALA A 98 -4.64 -33.97 16.79
C ALA A 98 -3.60 -35.10 16.88
N GLY A 99 -2.31 -34.79 16.72
CA GLY A 99 -1.22 -35.76 16.89
C GLY A 99 -1.17 -36.35 18.30
N ASN A 100 -1.33 -35.51 19.33
CA ASN A 100 -1.38 -35.96 20.72
C ASN A 100 -2.58 -36.89 20.97
N LEU A 101 -3.78 -36.52 20.49
CA LEU A 101 -4.98 -37.36 20.60
C LEU A 101 -4.80 -38.71 19.90
N SER A 102 -4.15 -38.73 18.73
CA SER A 102 -3.84 -39.98 18.03
C SER A 102 -2.91 -40.89 18.84
N GLN A 103 -1.93 -40.36 19.57
CA GLN A 103 -1.01 -41.16 20.38
C GLN A 103 -1.68 -41.77 21.62
N PHE A 104 -2.66 -41.08 22.20
CA PHE A 104 -3.45 -41.61 23.33
C PHE A 104 -4.34 -42.79 22.94
N ASN A 105 -4.81 -42.85 21.69
CA ASN A 105 -5.74 -43.89 21.23
C ASN A 105 -5.08 -45.25 20.89
N PHE A 106 -3.75 -45.35 20.89
CA PHE A 106 -3.01 -46.61 20.60
C PHE A 106 -2.48 -47.33 21.86
N HIS A 107 -2.92 -46.94 23.05
CA HIS A 107 -2.52 -47.55 24.33
C HIS A 107 -3.65 -48.33 25.03
N ILE A 108 -4.62 -48.89 24.30
CA ILE A 108 -5.66 -49.79 24.83
C ILE A 108 -5.55 -51.16 24.15
#